data_AF-A0A377BP28-F1
#
_entry.id   AF-A0A377BP28-F1
#
_cell.length_a   1.000
_cell.length_b   1.000
_cell.length_c   1.000
_cell.angle_alpha   90.00
_cell.angle_beta   90.00
_cell.angle_gamma   90.00
#
_symmetry.space_group_name_H-M   'P 1'
#
loop_
_entity.id
_entity.type
_entity.pdbx_description
1 polymer ?
#
loop_
_entity_poly.entity_id
_entity_poly.type
_entity_poly.pdbx_seq_one_letter_code
_entity_poly.pdbx_strand_id
1 'polypeptide(L)'
;MAALSFGHLPAVFVPSGPMASGLPNKEKVRIRQLYAEGKVDRMALLESEAASYHAPGTCTFYGTANTNQMVVEFMGMQLPGSSFVHPDSPLRDALTAAAARQVTRMTGNGNEWMPIGKMIDEKVVVNGIVALLATGGSTNHTMHLVAMARAAGIQINWDDFSDLSDVVPLMARLYPNGPADINHFQAAGGVPVLVRELLKAGLLHEDVNTVAGFGLSRYTLEPWLNNGELDWREGAEKSLDSNVIASFEQPFSHHGGTKVLSGNLGRAVMKTSAVPVENQVIEAPAVVFESQHDVMPAFEAGLLDRDCVVVVRHQGPKANGMPDYINSCRHLVYYWTGVSKLRCYRWTTLRRFR
;
A
#
# COMPACT_ATOMS: atom_id res chain seq x y z
N MET A 1 -5.12 5.94 -15.67
CA MET A 1 -4.95 7.24 -16.36
C MET A 1 -4.76 7.06 -17.86
N ALA A 2 -3.56 6.80 -18.40
CA ALA A 2 -3.33 6.78 -19.86
C ALA A 2 -4.30 5.88 -20.66
N ALA A 3 -4.60 4.66 -20.18
CA ALA A 3 -5.58 3.78 -20.82
C ALA A 3 -7.02 4.35 -20.83
N LEU A 4 -7.40 5.16 -19.83
CA LEU A 4 -8.72 5.81 -19.77
C LEU A 4 -8.85 6.98 -20.76
N SER A 5 -7.75 7.64 -21.12
CA SER A 5 -7.73 8.59 -22.26
C SER A 5 -8.08 7.92 -23.59
N PHE A 6 -7.93 6.60 -23.67
CA PHE A 6 -8.40 5.75 -24.77
C PHE A 6 -9.49 4.77 -24.28
N GLY A 7 -10.38 5.22 -23.38
CA GLY A 7 -11.33 4.38 -22.64
C GLY A 7 -12.31 3.54 -23.47
N HIS A 8 -12.36 3.73 -24.79
CA HIS A 8 -13.09 2.91 -25.76
C HIS A 8 -12.34 1.64 -26.21
N LEU A 9 -11.06 1.50 -25.83
CA LEU A 9 -10.24 0.32 -26.08
C LEU A 9 -10.21 -0.61 -24.85
N PRO A 10 -10.14 -1.94 -25.04
CA PRO A 10 -9.78 -2.87 -23.98
C PRO A 10 -8.35 -2.63 -23.48
N ALA A 11 -8.12 -2.84 -22.18
CA ALA A 11 -6.80 -2.84 -21.59
C ALA A 11 -6.74 -3.86 -20.45
N VAL A 12 -5.57 -4.45 -20.24
CA VAL A 12 -5.28 -5.38 -19.13
C VAL A 12 -3.94 -4.95 -18.53
N PHE A 13 -3.87 -4.84 -17.20
CA PHE A 13 -2.63 -4.59 -16.50
C PHE A 13 -1.85 -5.91 -16.33
N VAL A 14 -0.53 -5.84 -16.55
CA VAL A 14 0.39 -6.96 -16.35
C VAL A 14 1.41 -6.56 -15.28
N PRO A 15 1.23 -7.01 -14.02
CA PRO A 15 2.24 -6.81 -12.98
C PRO A 15 3.51 -7.62 -13.28
N SER A 16 4.67 -7.11 -12.86
CA SER A 16 5.93 -7.89 -12.83
C SER A 16 6.04 -8.75 -11.58
N GLY A 17 5.50 -8.28 -10.46
CA GLY A 17 5.54 -8.92 -9.15
C GLY A 17 6.74 -8.57 -8.29
N PRO A 18 6.73 -8.99 -7.02
CA PRO A 18 7.75 -8.70 -6.02
C PRO A 18 8.99 -9.58 -6.19
N MET A 19 10.13 -9.05 -5.77
CA MET A 19 11.33 -9.87 -5.52
C MET A 19 11.07 -10.87 -4.38
N ALA A 20 11.87 -11.95 -4.31
CA ALA A 20 11.78 -12.91 -3.21
C ALA A 20 12.13 -12.25 -1.84
N SER A 21 11.83 -12.94 -0.73
CA SER A 21 12.14 -12.44 0.61
C SER A 21 13.62 -12.63 0.95
N GLY A 22 14.36 -11.52 0.95
CA GLY A 22 15.77 -11.48 1.37
C GLY A 22 15.92 -11.11 2.84
N LEU A 23 16.91 -10.27 3.16
CA LEU A 23 17.11 -9.75 4.50
C LEU A 23 15.82 -9.09 5.05
N PRO A 24 15.29 -9.50 6.22
CA PRO A 24 14.05 -8.95 6.76
C PRO A 24 14.09 -7.43 6.94
N ASN A 25 13.01 -6.74 6.58
CA ASN A 25 12.93 -5.29 6.60
C ASN A 25 13.25 -4.67 7.98
N LYS A 26 12.88 -5.33 9.10
CA LYS A 26 13.27 -4.92 10.46
C LYS A 26 14.79 -4.90 10.66
N GLU A 27 15.49 -5.90 10.14
CA GLU A 27 16.95 -6.02 10.27
C GLU A 27 17.66 -5.00 9.40
N LYS A 28 17.16 -4.74 8.18
CA LYS A 28 17.60 -3.62 7.34
C LYS A 28 17.44 -2.26 8.05
N VAL A 29 16.33 -2.05 8.76
CA VAL A 29 16.11 -0.84 9.57
C VAL A 29 17.10 -0.77 10.74
N ARG A 30 17.34 -1.88 11.45
CA ARG A 30 18.32 -1.96 12.54
C ARG A 30 19.73 -1.60 12.08
N ILE A 31 20.21 -2.17 10.97
CA ILE A 31 21.55 -1.90 10.44
C ILE A 31 21.67 -0.43 9.96
N ARG A 32 20.65 0.10 9.29
CA ARG A 32 20.60 1.53 8.91
C ARG A 32 20.59 2.48 10.12
N GLN A 33 19.94 2.10 11.22
CA GLN A 33 19.99 2.87 12.48
C GLN A 33 21.39 2.80 13.11
N LEU A 34 22.00 1.61 13.20
CA LEU A 34 23.35 1.48 13.74
C LEU A 34 24.40 2.26 12.91
N TYR A 35 24.20 2.38 11.59
CA TYR A 35 25.07 3.19 10.74
C TYR A 35 24.93 4.69 11.06
N ALA A 36 23.70 5.19 11.21
CA ALA A 36 23.46 6.58 11.64
C ALA A 36 23.98 6.86 13.06
N GLU A 37 23.98 5.87 13.94
CA GLU A 37 24.57 5.93 15.28
C GLU A 37 26.11 5.74 15.30
N GLY A 38 26.76 5.56 14.14
CA GLY A 38 28.22 5.35 14.03
C GLY A 38 28.72 4.00 14.55
N LYS A 39 27.82 3.03 14.76
CA LYS A 39 28.09 1.71 15.39
C LYS A 39 28.39 0.59 14.39
N VAL A 40 28.08 0.78 13.12
CA VAL A 40 28.52 -0.09 12.02
C VAL A 40 29.03 0.79 10.87
N ASP A 41 29.85 0.21 10.00
CA ASP A 41 30.50 0.91 8.91
C ASP A 41 29.66 0.90 7.60
N ARG A 42 30.24 1.46 6.54
CA ARG A 42 29.59 1.53 5.22
C ARG A 42 29.52 0.15 4.53
N MET A 43 30.39 -0.80 4.88
CA MET A 43 30.31 -2.17 4.33
C MET A 43 29.11 -2.92 4.89
N ALA A 44 28.89 -2.91 6.20
CA ALA A 44 27.70 -3.53 6.82
C ALA A 44 26.38 -2.95 6.25
N LEU A 45 26.35 -1.64 5.97
CA LEU A 45 25.22 -1.00 5.29
C LEU A 45 25.03 -1.53 3.85
N LEU A 46 26.11 -1.65 3.08
CA LEU A 46 26.09 -2.14 1.70
C LEU A 46 25.71 -3.63 1.60
N GLU A 47 26.22 -4.46 2.50
CA GLU A 47 25.86 -5.89 2.60
C GLU A 47 24.38 -6.05 2.95
N SER A 48 23.88 -5.25 3.91
CA SER A 48 22.46 -5.22 4.26
C SER A 48 21.58 -4.76 3.09
N GLU A 49 22.05 -3.80 2.30
CA GLU A 49 21.38 -3.32 1.10
C GLU A 49 21.31 -4.39 0.01
N ALA A 50 22.45 -5.03 -0.30
CA ALA A 50 22.55 -6.09 -1.31
C ALA A 50 21.73 -7.33 -0.94
N ALA A 51 21.81 -7.80 0.31
CA ALA A 51 21.00 -8.91 0.82
C ALA A 51 19.51 -8.58 0.87
N SER A 52 19.13 -7.30 0.85
CA SER A 52 17.72 -6.91 0.66
C SER A 52 17.32 -6.98 -0.81
N TYR A 53 18.05 -6.29 -1.69
CA TYR A 53 17.71 -6.10 -3.12
C TYR A 53 18.44 -7.10 -4.01
N HIS A 54 18.28 -8.39 -3.71
CA HIS A 54 19.09 -9.48 -4.26
C HIS A 54 18.55 -10.09 -5.57
N ALA A 55 17.35 -9.73 -5.99
CA ALA A 55 16.66 -10.30 -7.15
C ALA A 55 15.77 -9.26 -7.88
N PRO A 56 15.37 -9.49 -9.14
CA PRO A 56 14.43 -8.65 -9.87
C PRO A 56 13.05 -8.57 -9.19
N GLY A 57 12.32 -7.48 -9.45
CA GLY A 57 10.92 -7.29 -9.02
C GLY A 57 10.67 -6.00 -8.24
N THR A 58 9.44 -5.82 -7.75
CA THR A 58 9.12 -4.76 -6.79
C THR A 58 9.70 -5.07 -5.40
N CYS A 59 9.93 -4.04 -4.58
CA CYS A 59 10.37 -4.22 -3.19
C CYS A 59 9.36 -5.07 -2.41
N THR A 60 9.80 -5.84 -1.40
CA THR A 60 8.89 -6.71 -0.61
C THR A 60 8.00 -5.96 0.39
N PHE A 61 8.32 -4.71 0.75
CA PHE A 61 7.49 -3.93 1.67
C PHE A 61 6.21 -3.42 1.04
N TYR A 62 5.17 -3.20 1.85
CA TYR A 62 3.89 -2.68 1.40
C TYR A 62 3.90 -1.15 1.26
N GLY A 63 4.72 -0.68 0.32
CA GLY A 63 4.72 0.69 -0.19
C GLY A 63 3.90 0.82 -1.48
N THR A 64 3.92 2.03 -2.06
CA THR A 64 3.09 2.45 -3.21
C THR A 64 3.08 1.44 -4.37
N ALA A 65 4.18 0.77 -4.69
CA ALA A 65 4.22 -0.25 -5.74
C ALA A 65 3.32 -1.47 -5.46
N ASN A 66 3.38 -2.03 -4.25
CA ASN A 66 2.57 -3.20 -3.88
C ASN A 66 1.15 -2.81 -3.49
N THR A 67 0.94 -1.61 -2.93
CA THR A 67 -0.40 -1.02 -2.82
C THR A 67 -1.04 -0.92 -4.21
N ASN A 68 -0.30 -0.49 -5.23
CA ASN A 68 -0.85 -0.38 -6.58
C ASN A 68 -1.21 -1.74 -7.19
N GLN A 69 -0.34 -2.75 -7.08
CA GLN A 69 -0.64 -4.10 -7.59
C GLN A 69 -1.91 -4.66 -6.94
N MET A 70 -2.02 -4.54 -5.61
CA MET A 70 -3.20 -4.98 -4.86
C MET A 70 -4.48 -4.23 -5.25
N VAL A 71 -4.44 -2.89 -5.30
CA VAL A 71 -5.59 -2.07 -5.68
C VAL A 71 -6.06 -2.37 -7.12
N VAL A 72 -5.13 -2.52 -8.07
CA VAL A 72 -5.44 -2.87 -9.47
C VAL A 72 -6.05 -4.28 -9.59
N GLU A 73 -5.71 -5.21 -8.69
CA GLU A 73 -6.33 -6.53 -8.65
C GLU A 73 -7.76 -6.51 -8.09
N PHE A 74 -8.02 -5.77 -7.00
CA PHE A 74 -9.38 -5.59 -6.46
C PHE A 74 -10.28 -4.74 -7.37
N MET A 75 -9.69 -3.90 -8.23
CA MET A 75 -10.39 -3.23 -9.33
C MET A 75 -10.68 -4.17 -10.52
N GLY A 76 -10.24 -5.43 -10.48
CA GLY A 76 -10.47 -6.39 -11.56
C GLY A 76 -9.70 -6.09 -12.86
N MET A 77 -8.64 -5.27 -12.81
CA MET A 77 -7.95 -4.73 -14.00
C MET A 77 -6.76 -5.57 -14.48
N GLN A 78 -6.40 -6.62 -13.75
CA GLN A 78 -5.36 -7.61 -14.07
C GLN A 78 -5.87 -9.03 -13.73
N LEU A 79 -5.19 -10.08 -14.20
CA LEU A 79 -5.65 -11.46 -13.97
C LEU A 79 -5.66 -11.84 -12.47
N PRO A 80 -6.61 -12.67 -12.00
CA PRO A 80 -6.65 -13.15 -10.61
C PRO A 80 -5.33 -13.79 -10.15
N GLY A 81 -4.89 -13.41 -8.95
CA GLY A 81 -3.65 -13.83 -8.31
C GLY A 81 -2.36 -13.34 -8.98
N SER A 82 -2.43 -12.48 -10.00
CA SER A 82 -1.25 -12.11 -10.79
C SER A 82 -0.33 -11.09 -10.11
N SER A 83 -0.77 -10.37 -9.07
CA SER A 83 0.06 -9.37 -8.37
C SER A 83 1.38 -9.91 -7.86
N PHE A 84 1.36 -11.06 -7.17
CA PHE A 84 2.44 -11.45 -6.27
C PHE A 84 3.23 -12.69 -6.72
N VAL A 85 3.00 -13.16 -7.96
CA VAL A 85 3.88 -14.13 -8.63
C VAL A 85 5.25 -13.47 -8.91
N HIS A 86 6.35 -14.10 -8.49
CA HIS A 86 7.71 -13.57 -8.70
C HIS A 86 8.07 -13.43 -10.20
N PRO A 87 8.87 -12.42 -10.59
CA PRO A 87 9.28 -12.21 -11.99
C PRO A 87 9.90 -13.45 -12.65
N ASP A 88 10.80 -14.14 -11.94
CA ASP A 88 11.56 -15.28 -12.47
C ASP A 88 10.79 -16.61 -12.43
N SER A 89 9.49 -16.58 -12.12
CA SER A 89 8.63 -17.77 -12.10
C SER A 89 8.09 -18.09 -13.50
N PRO A 90 8.08 -19.35 -13.96
CA PRO A 90 7.42 -19.70 -15.24
C PRO A 90 5.91 -19.39 -15.25
N LEU A 91 5.30 -19.23 -14.06
CA LEU A 91 3.92 -18.77 -13.92
C LEU A 91 3.74 -17.30 -14.35
N ARG A 92 4.77 -16.45 -14.21
CA ARG A 92 4.75 -15.05 -14.67
C ARG A 92 4.70 -14.97 -16.20
N ASP A 93 5.50 -15.78 -16.90
CA ASP A 93 5.45 -15.86 -18.37
C ASP A 93 4.09 -16.38 -18.85
N ALA A 94 3.58 -17.44 -18.22
CA ALA A 94 2.28 -18.02 -18.56
C ALA A 94 1.12 -17.03 -18.34
N LEU A 95 1.13 -16.28 -17.23
CA LEU A 95 0.19 -15.19 -16.93
C LEU A 95 0.32 -14.03 -17.93
N THR A 96 1.53 -13.65 -18.32
CA THR A 96 1.79 -12.58 -19.29
C THR A 96 1.24 -12.95 -20.66
N ALA A 97 1.50 -14.17 -21.12
CA ALA A 97 0.94 -14.71 -22.35
C ALA A 97 -0.60 -14.86 -22.28
N ALA A 98 -1.15 -15.17 -21.10
CA ALA A 98 -2.60 -15.22 -20.89
C ALA A 98 -3.26 -13.82 -20.92
N ALA A 99 -2.63 -12.81 -20.32
CA ALA A 99 -3.12 -11.42 -20.38
C ALA A 99 -3.15 -10.90 -21.82
N ALA A 100 -2.13 -11.22 -22.62
CA ALA A 100 -2.09 -10.93 -24.05
C ALA A 100 -3.20 -11.65 -24.85
N ARG A 101 -3.58 -12.87 -24.46
CA ARG A 101 -4.76 -13.57 -25.03
C ARG A 101 -6.09 -13.04 -24.50
N GLN A 102 -6.13 -12.46 -23.31
CA GLN A 102 -7.35 -11.96 -22.69
C GLN A 102 -7.75 -10.59 -23.23
N VAL A 103 -6.79 -9.67 -23.43
CA VAL A 103 -7.09 -8.35 -24.02
C VAL A 103 -7.64 -8.45 -25.45
N THR A 104 -7.27 -9.47 -26.23
CA THR A 104 -7.83 -9.69 -27.57
C THR A 104 -9.26 -10.24 -27.54
N ARG A 105 -9.57 -11.15 -26.59
CA ARG A 105 -10.95 -11.63 -26.33
C ARG A 105 -11.92 -10.51 -25.93
N MET A 106 -11.41 -9.45 -25.30
CA MET A 106 -12.18 -8.27 -24.88
C MET A 106 -12.43 -7.26 -26.02
N THR A 107 -11.89 -7.47 -27.22
CA THR A 107 -12.11 -6.58 -28.38
C THR A 107 -13.48 -6.78 -29.03
N GLY A 108 -13.89 -5.86 -29.91
CA GLY A 108 -15.14 -5.98 -30.68
C GLY A 108 -15.18 -7.15 -31.68
N ASN A 109 -14.04 -7.82 -31.90
CA ASN A 109 -13.94 -9.05 -32.68
C ASN A 109 -13.93 -10.32 -31.80
N GLY A 110 -13.95 -10.16 -30.47
CA GLY A 110 -14.07 -11.24 -29.50
C GLY A 110 -15.51 -11.43 -29.02
N ASN A 111 -15.70 -12.34 -28.06
CA ASN A 111 -17.03 -12.73 -27.59
C ASN A 111 -17.68 -11.66 -26.68
N GLU A 112 -16.87 -10.87 -25.96
CA GLU A 112 -17.34 -9.93 -24.93
C GLU A 112 -16.60 -8.60 -25.06
N TRP A 113 -17.16 -7.63 -25.79
CA TRP A 113 -16.53 -6.32 -25.91
C TRP A 113 -16.53 -5.58 -24.55
N MET A 114 -15.35 -5.44 -23.98
CA MET A 114 -15.13 -4.83 -22.67
C MET A 114 -14.01 -3.78 -22.70
N PRO A 115 -14.33 -2.53 -23.06
CA PRO A 115 -13.37 -1.44 -23.09
C PRO A 115 -13.12 -0.91 -21.66
N ILE A 116 -11.93 -0.38 -21.40
CA ILE A 116 -11.48 -0.06 -20.03
C ILE A 116 -12.30 1.05 -19.36
N GLY A 117 -12.86 1.99 -20.14
CA GLY A 117 -13.78 3.03 -19.68
C GLY A 117 -15.24 2.58 -19.48
N LYS A 118 -15.56 1.31 -19.76
CA LYS A 118 -16.79 0.64 -19.33
C LYS A 118 -16.53 -0.29 -18.14
N MET A 119 -15.32 -0.85 -18.04
CA MET A 119 -14.90 -1.67 -16.90
C MET A 119 -14.73 -0.85 -15.62
N ILE A 120 -14.14 0.35 -15.70
CA ILE A 120 -13.92 1.22 -14.54
C ILE A 120 -15.17 2.08 -14.33
N ASP A 121 -16.08 1.59 -13.50
CA ASP A 121 -17.24 2.32 -12.98
C ASP A 121 -17.01 2.77 -11.51
N GLU A 122 -18.03 3.40 -10.90
CA GLU A 122 -17.98 3.87 -9.51
C GLU A 122 -17.74 2.72 -8.51
N LYS A 123 -18.31 1.54 -8.76
CA LYS A 123 -18.16 0.36 -7.90
C LYS A 123 -16.75 -0.18 -7.91
N VAL A 124 -16.15 -0.26 -9.10
CA VAL A 124 -14.75 -0.65 -9.30
C VAL A 124 -13.81 0.35 -8.62
N VAL A 125 -14.11 1.66 -8.66
CA VAL A 125 -13.36 2.66 -7.89
C VAL A 125 -13.52 2.46 -6.38
N VAL A 126 -14.73 2.21 -5.88
CA VAL A 126 -14.98 1.90 -4.45
C VAL A 126 -14.23 0.64 -4.01
N ASN A 127 -14.26 -0.45 -4.78
CA ASN A 127 -13.50 -1.67 -4.50
C ASN A 127 -11.99 -1.39 -4.37
N GLY A 128 -11.45 -0.49 -5.19
CA GLY A 128 -10.06 -0.03 -5.09
C GLY A 128 -9.75 0.78 -3.81
N ILE A 129 -10.71 1.56 -3.30
CA ILE A 129 -10.58 2.28 -2.02
C ILE A 129 -10.69 1.30 -0.84
N VAL A 130 -11.64 0.36 -0.89
CA VAL A 130 -11.80 -0.71 0.13
C VAL A 130 -10.52 -1.54 0.24
N ALA A 131 -9.90 -1.92 -0.89
CA ALA A 131 -8.62 -2.64 -0.90
C ALA A 131 -7.47 -1.85 -0.24
N LEU A 132 -7.37 -0.55 -0.52
CA LEU A 132 -6.38 0.36 0.08
C LEU A 132 -6.53 0.44 1.61
N LEU A 133 -7.78 0.55 2.08
CA LEU A 133 -8.15 0.70 3.49
C LEU A 133 -7.97 -0.62 4.26
N ALA A 134 -8.48 -1.73 3.72
CA ALA A 134 -8.40 -3.05 4.35
C ALA A 134 -6.97 -3.55 4.57
N THR A 135 -5.98 -2.94 3.89
CA THR A 135 -4.57 -3.30 4.00
C THR A 135 -3.67 -2.17 4.52
N GLY A 136 -4.24 -0.98 4.77
CA GLY A 136 -3.53 0.18 5.29
C GLY A 136 -2.39 0.66 4.37
N GLY A 137 -2.66 0.72 3.07
CA GLY A 137 -1.64 0.97 2.04
C GLY A 137 -1.08 2.39 2.00
N SER A 138 -0.37 2.69 0.92
CA SER A 138 0.30 3.99 0.74
C SER A 138 -0.70 5.14 0.64
N THR A 139 -0.48 6.22 1.42
CA THR A 139 -1.28 7.46 1.34
C THR A 139 -1.24 8.11 -0.05
N ASN A 140 -0.21 7.81 -0.84
CA ASN A 140 -0.06 8.31 -2.21
C ASN A 140 -1.20 7.80 -3.12
N HIS A 141 -1.82 6.66 -2.77
CA HIS A 141 -3.02 6.17 -3.46
C HIS A 141 -4.26 7.04 -3.26
N THR A 142 -4.37 7.84 -2.20
CA THR A 142 -5.46 8.83 -2.09
C THR A 142 -5.37 9.93 -3.15
N MET A 143 -4.19 10.13 -3.76
CA MET A 143 -3.99 11.03 -4.90
C MET A 143 -4.08 10.27 -6.23
N HIS A 144 -3.49 9.07 -6.32
CA HIS A 144 -3.53 8.28 -7.56
C HIS A 144 -4.95 7.82 -7.92
N LEU A 145 -5.76 7.38 -6.94
CA LEU A 145 -7.15 6.97 -7.17
C LEU A 145 -8.02 8.15 -7.58
N VAL A 146 -7.90 9.32 -6.93
CA VAL A 146 -8.63 10.54 -7.33
C VAL A 146 -8.28 10.95 -8.76
N ALA A 147 -6.99 10.97 -9.13
CA ALA A 147 -6.56 11.31 -10.49
C ALA A 147 -6.99 10.27 -11.54
N MET A 148 -7.03 9.00 -11.17
CA MET A 148 -7.48 7.90 -12.03
C MET A 148 -9.00 7.91 -12.23
N ALA A 149 -9.78 7.99 -11.16
CA ALA A 149 -11.24 8.10 -11.21
C ALA A 149 -11.65 9.33 -12.04
N ARG A 150 -10.98 10.47 -11.83
CA ARG A 150 -11.23 11.69 -12.60
C ARG A 150 -10.93 11.52 -14.09
N ALA A 151 -9.98 10.66 -14.47
CA ALA A 151 -9.72 10.30 -15.87
C ALA A 151 -10.78 9.35 -16.47
N ALA A 152 -11.60 8.68 -15.65
CA ALA A 152 -12.82 7.97 -16.06
C ALA A 152 -14.08 8.86 -16.02
N GLY A 153 -13.96 10.14 -15.63
CA GLY A 153 -15.07 11.07 -15.41
C GLY A 153 -15.65 11.04 -13.99
N ILE A 154 -15.48 9.92 -13.28
CA ILE A 154 -15.90 9.69 -11.89
C ILE A 154 -15.29 10.75 -10.96
N GLN A 155 -16.06 11.19 -9.97
CA GLN A 155 -15.61 12.14 -8.95
C GLN A 155 -15.59 11.47 -7.58
N ILE A 156 -14.39 11.30 -7.06
CA ILE A 156 -14.13 10.99 -5.64
C ILE A 156 -13.20 12.06 -5.07
N ASN A 157 -13.28 12.24 -3.76
CA ASN A 157 -12.55 13.22 -2.98
C ASN A 157 -12.16 12.58 -1.62
N TRP A 158 -11.49 13.33 -0.75
CA TRP A 158 -11.02 12.76 0.52
C TRP A 158 -12.12 12.36 1.51
N ASP A 159 -13.30 12.99 1.47
CA ASP A 159 -14.42 12.61 2.34
C ASP A 159 -14.85 11.15 2.08
N ASP A 160 -14.88 10.71 0.80
CA ASP A 160 -15.18 9.33 0.42
C ASP A 160 -14.18 8.31 1.03
N PHE A 161 -12.89 8.68 1.13
CA PHE A 161 -11.88 7.83 1.81
C PHE A 161 -12.05 7.82 3.33
N SER A 162 -12.53 8.91 3.92
CA SER A 162 -12.75 9.00 5.36
C SER A 162 -13.96 8.16 5.78
N ASP A 163 -15.06 8.30 5.06
CA ASP A 163 -16.32 7.61 5.35
C ASP A 163 -16.18 6.10 5.11
N LEU A 164 -15.52 5.69 4.03
CA LEU A 164 -15.17 4.27 3.81
C LEU A 164 -14.18 3.74 4.86
N SER A 165 -13.26 4.58 5.37
CA SER A 165 -12.32 4.13 6.42
C SER A 165 -13.01 3.84 7.75
N ASP A 166 -14.23 4.33 7.98
CA ASP A 166 -14.96 4.11 9.23
C ASP A 166 -15.83 2.84 9.21
N VAL A 167 -15.96 2.20 8.04
CA VAL A 167 -16.68 0.92 7.86
C VAL A 167 -15.80 -0.22 7.33
N VAL A 168 -14.70 0.07 6.64
CA VAL A 168 -13.73 -0.94 6.18
C VAL A 168 -12.69 -1.19 7.28
N PRO A 169 -12.62 -2.40 7.88
CA PRO A 169 -11.64 -2.68 8.92
C PRO A 169 -10.25 -2.97 8.34
N LEU A 170 -9.19 -2.74 9.13
CA LEU A 170 -7.82 -3.12 8.76
C LEU A 170 -7.63 -4.63 8.94
N MET A 171 -7.49 -5.36 7.84
CA MET A 171 -7.40 -6.82 7.76
C MET A 171 -6.01 -7.37 7.41
N ALA A 172 -5.06 -6.54 6.93
CA ALA A 172 -3.67 -6.98 6.67
C ALA A 172 -2.61 -6.20 7.48
N ARG A 173 -1.58 -6.91 7.99
CA ARG A 173 -0.47 -6.33 8.79
C ARG A 173 0.88 -6.46 8.10
N LEU A 174 1.03 -5.70 7.01
CA LEU A 174 2.22 -5.73 6.16
C LEU A 174 3.17 -4.59 6.52
N TYR A 175 4.48 -4.85 6.58
CA TYR A 175 5.52 -3.86 6.86
C TYR A 175 5.40 -2.68 5.87
N PRO A 176 5.25 -1.42 6.32
CA PRO A 176 5.61 -0.92 7.65
C PRO A 176 4.58 -1.07 8.79
N ASN A 177 3.34 -1.46 8.51
CA ASN A 177 2.26 -1.60 9.52
C ASN A 177 2.38 -2.88 10.37
N GLY A 178 3.25 -3.82 9.99
CA GLY A 178 3.46 -5.09 10.67
C GLY A 178 4.86 -5.68 10.41
N PRO A 179 5.12 -6.92 10.84
CA PRO A 179 6.41 -7.59 10.65
C PRO A 179 6.55 -8.28 9.29
N ALA A 180 5.43 -8.70 8.68
CA ALA A 180 5.39 -9.49 7.46
C ALA A 180 5.67 -8.64 6.21
N ASP A 181 6.19 -9.27 5.16
CA ASP A 181 6.32 -8.67 3.84
C ASP A 181 5.23 -9.19 2.88
N ILE A 182 5.24 -8.72 1.63
CA ILE A 182 4.21 -9.07 0.64
C ILE A 182 4.25 -10.55 0.20
N ASN A 183 5.37 -11.24 0.42
CA ASN A 183 5.50 -12.65 0.08
C ASN A 183 4.95 -13.52 1.21
N HIS A 184 5.19 -13.13 2.47
CA HIS A 184 4.51 -13.75 3.62
C HIS A 184 3.00 -13.50 3.59
N PHE A 185 2.53 -12.35 3.11
CA PHE A 185 1.12 -12.11 2.81
C PHE A 185 0.54 -13.12 1.81
N GLN A 186 1.22 -13.32 0.67
CA GLN A 186 0.77 -14.29 -0.32
C GLN A 186 0.75 -15.72 0.24
N ALA A 187 1.78 -16.09 1.02
CA ALA A 187 1.84 -17.39 1.70
C ALA A 187 0.78 -17.57 2.81
N ALA A 188 0.31 -16.49 3.42
CA ALA A 188 -0.78 -16.50 4.41
C ALA A 188 -2.19 -16.66 3.78
N GLY A 189 -2.29 -16.72 2.44
CA GLY A 189 -3.54 -16.84 1.67
C GLY A 189 -3.84 -15.66 0.73
N GLY A 190 -3.04 -14.59 0.80
CA GLY A 190 -2.98 -13.53 -0.21
C GLY A 190 -4.29 -12.79 -0.50
N VAL A 191 -4.41 -12.34 -1.75
CA VAL A 191 -5.61 -11.66 -2.28
C VAL A 191 -6.88 -12.52 -2.14
N PRO A 192 -6.89 -13.84 -2.45
CA PRO A 192 -8.09 -14.67 -2.34
C PRO A 192 -8.80 -14.62 -0.99
N VAL A 193 -8.06 -14.68 0.12
CA VAL A 193 -8.65 -14.62 1.47
C VAL A 193 -9.29 -13.26 1.74
N LEU A 194 -8.61 -12.16 1.41
CA LEU A 194 -9.17 -10.82 1.63
C LEU A 194 -10.40 -10.55 0.75
N VAL A 195 -10.38 -10.96 -0.53
CA VAL A 195 -11.54 -10.81 -1.42
C VAL A 195 -12.73 -11.63 -0.88
N ARG A 196 -12.50 -12.88 -0.46
CA ARG A 196 -13.54 -13.75 0.09
C ARG A 196 -14.17 -13.17 1.36
N GLU A 197 -13.35 -12.69 2.30
CA GLU A 197 -13.83 -12.10 3.56
C GLU A 197 -14.56 -10.75 3.35
N LEU A 198 -14.05 -9.87 2.49
CA LEU A 198 -14.66 -8.56 2.24
C LEU A 198 -15.96 -8.67 1.41
N LEU A 199 -16.06 -9.65 0.49
CA LEU A 199 -17.32 -9.98 -0.19
C LEU A 199 -18.35 -10.56 0.80
N LYS A 200 -17.94 -11.50 1.67
CA LYS A 200 -18.75 -12.07 2.76
C LYS A 200 -19.27 -10.99 3.72
N ALA A 201 -18.48 -9.94 3.97
CA ALA A 201 -18.85 -8.78 4.77
C ALA A 201 -19.76 -7.76 4.04
N GLY A 202 -19.98 -7.91 2.72
CA GLY A 202 -20.72 -6.94 1.91
C GLY A 202 -19.97 -5.62 1.66
N LEU A 203 -18.65 -5.59 1.89
CA LEU A 203 -17.80 -4.41 1.73
C LEU A 203 -17.23 -4.24 0.31
N LEU A 204 -17.37 -5.25 -0.55
CA LEU A 204 -17.00 -5.19 -1.96
C LEU A 204 -18.22 -5.39 -2.85
N HIS A 205 -18.25 -4.65 -3.96
CA HIS A 205 -19.20 -4.87 -5.04
C HIS A 205 -18.80 -6.10 -5.85
N GLU A 206 -19.57 -7.18 -5.72
CA GLU A 206 -19.44 -8.39 -6.55
C GLU A 206 -19.84 -8.13 -8.00
N ASP A 207 -20.86 -7.30 -8.23
CA ASP A 207 -21.57 -7.14 -9.50
C ASP A 207 -20.89 -6.15 -10.46
N VAL A 208 -19.59 -6.39 -10.66
CA VAL A 208 -18.67 -5.61 -11.49
C VAL A 208 -18.12 -6.41 -12.67
N ASN A 209 -17.67 -5.70 -13.72
CA ASN A 209 -16.95 -6.29 -14.84
C ASN A 209 -15.44 -6.27 -14.54
N THR A 210 -14.74 -7.36 -14.87
CA THR A 210 -13.29 -7.51 -14.66
C THR A 210 -12.63 -8.07 -15.92
N VAL A 211 -11.30 -8.06 -16.00
CA VAL A 211 -10.57 -8.72 -17.10
C VAL A 211 -10.75 -10.25 -17.10
N ALA A 212 -11.23 -10.84 -16.00
CA ALA A 212 -11.59 -12.26 -15.88
C ALA A 212 -13.07 -12.55 -16.24
N GLY A 213 -13.84 -11.53 -16.64
CA GLY A 213 -15.29 -11.59 -16.86
C GLY A 213 -16.08 -10.92 -15.72
N PHE A 214 -17.40 -11.09 -15.73
CA PHE A 214 -18.29 -10.54 -14.69
C PHE A 214 -18.21 -11.33 -13.37
N GLY A 215 -18.21 -10.61 -12.24
CA GLY A 215 -18.10 -11.17 -10.88
C GLY A 215 -16.71 -10.99 -10.26
N LEU A 216 -16.61 -10.28 -9.13
CA LEU A 216 -15.35 -10.11 -8.37
C LEU A 216 -14.91 -11.39 -7.65
N SER A 217 -15.82 -12.30 -7.36
CA SER A 217 -15.56 -13.64 -6.79
C SER A 217 -14.52 -14.44 -7.57
N ARG A 218 -14.30 -14.14 -8.86
CA ARG A 218 -13.19 -14.68 -9.66
C ARG A 218 -11.80 -14.42 -9.08
N TYR A 219 -11.68 -13.44 -8.18
CA TYR A 219 -10.45 -13.08 -7.48
C TYR A 219 -10.27 -13.83 -6.14
N THR A 220 -11.17 -14.77 -5.81
CA THR A 220 -10.88 -15.86 -4.86
C THR A 220 -10.15 -17.05 -5.50
N LEU A 221 -9.90 -17.00 -6.82
CA LEU A 221 -9.11 -18.00 -7.53
C LEU A 221 -7.62 -17.63 -7.55
N GLU A 222 -6.75 -18.65 -7.43
CA GLU A 222 -5.32 -18.52 -7.62
C GLU A 222 -4.83 -19.20 -8.91
N PRO A 223 -3.90 -18.59 -9.65
CA PRO A 223 -3.30 -19.17 -10.85
C PRO A 223 -2.21 -20.18 -10.48
N TRP A 224 -2.13 -21.28 -11.24
CA TRP A 224 -1.10 -22.30 -11.07
C TRP A 224 -0.70 -22.94 -12.40
N LEU A 225 0.38 -23.71 -12.42
CA LEU A 225 0.79 -24.49 -13.58
C LEU A 225 0.33 -25.95 -13.44
N ASN A 226 -0.78 -26.28 -14.10
CA ASN A 226 -1.31 -27.63 -14.20
C ASN A 226 -0.56 -28.38 -15.32
N ASN A 227 0.38 -29.25 -14.94
CA ASN A 227 1.28 -29.96 -15.87
C ASN A 227 2.08 -29.05 -16.83
N GLY A 228 2.28 -27.78 -16.45
CA GLY A 228 2.97 -26.75 -17.26
C GLY A 228 2.04 -25.79 -18.00
N GLU A 229 0.74 -26.07 -18.07
CA GLU A 229 -0.26 -25.14 -18.63
C GLU A 229 -0.85 -24.24 -17.53
N LEU A 230 -1.19 -22.99 -17.87
CA LEU A 230 -1.82 -22.06 -16.92
C LEU A 230 -3.27 -22.44 -16.67
N ASP A 231 -3.60 -22.65 -15.41
CA ASP A 231 -4.93 -23.00 -14.92
C ASP A 231 -5.25 -22.19 -13.64
N TRP A 232 -6.51 -22.16 -13.23
CA TRP A 232 -6.97 -21.50 -12.00
C TRP A 232 -7.70 -22.48 -11.09
N ARG A 233 -7.46 -22.35 -9.79
CA ARG A 233 -8.13 -23.15 -8.73
C ARG A 233 -8.62 -22.23 -7.62
N GLU A 234 -9.50 -22.73 -6.75
CA GLU A 234 -9.84 -22.01 -5.52
C GLU A 234 -8.57 -21.72 -4.71
N GLY A 235 -8.36 -20.44 -4.39
CA GLY A 235 -7.37 -20.01 -3.41
C GLY A 235 -7.87 -20.27 -1.99
N ALA A 236 -6.99 -20.08 -1.01
CA ALA A 236 -7.27 -20.39 0.39
C ALA A 236 -8.62 -19.81 0.88
N GLU A 237 -9.44 -20.67 1.52
CA GLU A 237 -10.75 -20.29 2.07
C GLU A 237 -10.64 -19.37 3.29
N LYS A 238 -9.49 -19.40 3.97
CA LYS A 238 -9.20 -18.68 5.22
C LYS A 238 -7.71 -18.39 5.34
N SER A 239 -7.36 -17.43 6.18
CA SER A 239 -5.97 -17.10 6.50
C SER A 239 -5.22 -18.30 7.10
N LEU A 240 -3.96 -18.45 6.68
CA LEU A 240 -2.99 -19.41 7.23
C LEU A 240 -2.10 -18.79 8.32
N ASP A 241 -2.05 -17.46 8.44
CA ASP A 241 -1.50 -16.75 9.60
C ASP A 241 -2.37 -15.52 9.95
N SER A 242 -3.14 -15.65 11.04
CA SER A 242 -4.01 -14.58 11.56
C SER A 242 -3.25 -13.36 12.09
N ASN A 243 -1.92 -13.40 12.17
CA ASN A 243 -1.07 -12.25 12.47
C ASN A 243 -0.73 -11.41 11.21
N VAL A 244 -1.00 -11.95 10.02
CA VAL A 244 -0.73 -11.30 8.71
C VAL A 244 -2.01 -10.92 7.99
N ILE A 245 -2.98 -11.84 7.94
CA ILE A 245 -4.33 -11.63 7.38
C ILE A 245 -5.36 -12.02 8.44
N ALA A 246 -6.15 -11.05 8.92
CA ALA A 246 -7.24 -11.25 9.86
C ALA A 246 -8.55 -11.63 9.15
N SER A 247 -9.55 -12.11 9.91
CA SER A 247 -10.94 -12.23 9.43
C SER A 247 -11.71 -10.93 9.68
N PHE A 248 -12.87 -10.77 9.03
CA PHE A 248 -13.73 -9.60 9.20
C PHE A 248 -14.26 -9.45 10.64
N GLU A 249 -14.49 -10.57 11.34
CA GLU A 249 -14.98 -10.59 12.73
C GLU A 249 -13.91 -10.29 13.78
N GLN A 250 -12.62 -10.47 13.45
CA GLN A 250 -11.49 -10.22 14.36
C GLN A 250 -10.36 -9.41 13.68
N PRO A 251 -10.64 -8.19 13.19
CA PRO A 251 -9.68 -7.42 12.41
C PRO A 251 -8.58 -6.79 13.29
N PHE A 252 -7.50 -6.32 12.66
CA PHE A 252 -6.40 -5.64 13.35
C PHE A 252 -6.74 -4.22 13.82
N SER A 253 -7.77 -3.61 13.21
CA SER A 253 -8.50 -2.44 13.69
C SER A 253 -9.87 -2.40 13.00
N HIS A 254 -10.89 -1.86 13.65
CA HIS A 254 -12.22 -1.67 13.06
C HIS A 254 -12.31 -0.51 12.06
N HIS A 255 -11.20 0.21 11.81
CA HIS A 255 -11.12 1.28 10.81
C HIS A 255 -9.93 1.06 9.86
N GLY A 256 -10.04 1.55 8.62
CA GLY A 256 -9.16 1.29 7.47
C GLY A 256 -7.79 1.98 7.51
N GLY A 257 -7.30 2.32 8.70
CA GLY A 257 -5.94 2.82 8.90
C GLY A 257 -5.60 4.18 8.29
N THR A 258 -6.55 4.88 7.67
CA THR A 258 -6.35 6.19 7.03
C THR A 258 -7.41 7.16 7.53
N LYS A 259 -7.05 8.40 7.85
CA LYS A 259 -7.99 9.43 8.30
C LYS A 259 -7.73 10.73 7.57
N VAL A 260 -8.79 11.50 7.37
CA VAL A 260 -8.72 12.86 6.85
C VAL A 260 -8.81 13.84 8.01
N LEU A 261 -7.86 14.77 8.06
CA LEU A 261 -7.83 15.85 9.02
C LEU A 261 -8.37 17.12 8.35
N SER A 262 -9.16 17.90 9.08
CA SER A 262 -9.76 19.15 8.59
C SER A 262 -9.76 20.19 9.71
N GLY A 263 -9.49 21.45 9.38
CA GLY A 263 -9.46 22.55 10.35
C GLY A 263 -9.05 23.88 9.73
N ASN A 264 -8.67 24.83 10.59
CA ASN A 264 -8.28 26.19 10.16
C ASN A 264 -7.01 26.25 9.29
N LEU A 265 -6.15 25.21 9.31
CA LEU A 265 -4.99 25.10 8.42
C LEU A 265 -5.31 24.40 7.08
N GLY A 266 -6.56 24.00 6.84
CA GLY A 266 -7.00 23.32 5.62
C GLY A 266 -7.32 21.85 5.85
N ARG A 267 -6.97 21.00 4.88
CA ARG A 267 -7.23 19.55 4.88
C ARG A 267 -5.94 18.75 4.66
N ALA A 268 -5.82 17.60 5.30
CA ALA A 268 -4.68 16.69 5.17
C ALA A 268 -5.11 15.21 5.30
N VAL A 269 -4.22 14.28 4.96
CA VAL A 269 -4.42 12.83 5.12
C VAL A 269 -3.36 12.27 6.07
N MET A 270 -3.75 11.42 7.02
CA MET A 270 -2.89 10.76 7.99
C MET A 270 -3.13 9.25 8.00
N LYS A 271 -2.06 8.44 7.94
CA LYS A 271 -2.17 6.98 8.05
C LYS A 271 -2.10 6.52 9.51
N THR A 272 -3.26 6.45 10.17
CA THR A 272 -3.41 6.04 11.57
C THR A 272 -3.02 4.58 11.85
N SER A 273 -3.00 3.67 10.87
CA SER A 273 -2.59 2.26 11.08
C SER A 273 -1.12 2.06 11.46
N ALA A 274 -0.28 3.09 11.27
CA ALA A 274 1.12 3.11 11.70
C ALA A 274 1.35 4.00 12.94
N VAL A 275 0.29 4.29 13.70
CA VAL A 275 0.30 5.23 14.84
C VAL A 275 -0.33 4.55 16.06
N PRO A 276 0.40 4.33 17.16
CA PRO A 276 -0.21 3.86 18.41
C PRO A 276 -1.30 4.84 18.87
N VAL A 277 -2.41 4.34 19.39
CA VAL A 277 -3.63 5.14 19.67
C VAL A 277 -3.35 6.31 20.62
N GLU A 278 -2.48 6.10 21.61
CA GLU A 278 -2.01 7.11 22.56
C GLU A 278 -1.17 8.23 21.91
N ASN A 279 -0.77 8.08 20.64
CA ASN A 279 -0.09 9.08 19.83
C ASN A 279 -0.94 9.58 18.64
N GLN A 280 -2.27 9.44 18.67
CA GLN A 280 -3.15 9.94 17.58
C GLN A 280 -3.82 11.30 17.86
N VAL A 281 -3.87 11.76 19.11
CA VAL A 281 -4.50 13.04 19.51
C VAL A 281 -3.51 13.84 20.36
N ILE A 282 -2.97 14.93 19.80
CA ILE A 282 -1.79 15.56 20.38
C ILE A 282 -1.75 17.07 20.10
N GLU A 283 -1.41 17.87 21.12
CA GLU A 283 -1.19 19.32 21.06
C GLU A 283 0.26 19.68 21.47
N ALA A 284 0.92 20.60 20.74
CA ALA A 284 2.27 21.09 21.04
C ALA A 284 2.59 22.44 20.34
N PRO A 285 3.65 23.17 20.75
CA PRO A 285 4.17 24.31 20.00
C PRO A 285 4.73 23.91 18.63
N ALA A 286 4.47 24.71 17.60
CA ALA A 286 5.02 24.46 16.26
C ALA A 286 6.50 24.89 16.16
N VAL A 287 7.28 24.09 15.42
CA VAL A 287 8.63 24.44 14.92
C VAL A 287 8.56 24.37 13.41
N VAL A 288 8.73 25.52 12.76
CA VAL A 288 8.49 25.70 11.32
C VAL A 288 9.81 25.71 10.56
N PHE A 289 9.87 24.96 9.48
CA PHE A 289 11.00 24.89 8.55
C PHE A 289 10.52 25.21 7.13
N GLU A 290 11.30 25.98 6.37
CA GLU A 290 10.98 26.30 4.98
C GLU A 290 11.60 25.27 4.00
N SER A 291 12.59 24.50 4.46
CA SER A 291 13.22 23.40 3.72
C SER A 291 13.28 22.12 4.56
N GLN A 292 13.06 20.97 3.93
CA GLN A 292 13.25 19.65 4.54
C GLN A 292 14.70 19.40 5.02
N HIS A 293 15.68 20.09 4.44
CA HIS A 293 17.09 19.90 4.74
C HIS A 293 17.50 20.53 6.08
N ASP A 294 16.70 21.47 6.60
CA ASP A 294 16.95 22.20 7.84
C ASP A 294 16.59 21.35 9.08
N VAL A 295 15.74 20.33 8.89
CA VAL A 295 15.17 19.50 9.96
C VAL A 295 16.22 18.62 10.63
N MET A 296 17.15 18.02 9.87
CA MET A 296 18.17 17.13 10.43
C MET A 296 19.24 17.90 11.23
N PRO A 297 19.82 19.01 10.75
CA PRO A 297 20.72 19.84 11.57
C PRO A 297 20.05 20.36 12.85
N ALA A 298 18.76 20.71 12.81
CA ALA A 298 18.02 21.13 14.00
C ALA A 298 17.78 19.98 15.01
N PHE A 299 17.61 18.75 14.52
CA PHE A 299 17.56 17.54 15.36
C PHE A 299 18.93 17.24 15.98
N GLU A 300 20.00 17.24 15.19
CA GLU A 300 21.38 16.98 15.63
C GLU A 300 21.87 18.03 16.65
N ALA A 301 21.38 19.27 16.54
CA ALA A 301 21.63 20.35 17.50
C ALA A 301 20.70 20.32 18.75
N GLY A 302 19.84 19.32 18.91
CA GLY A 302 18.95 19.16 20.07
C GLY A 302 17.79 20.18 20.16
N LEU A 303 17.54 20.99 19.12
CA LEU A 303 16.49 22.03 19.12
C LEU A 303 15.06 21.45 19.17
N LEU A 304 14.96 20.14 18.92
CA LEU A 304 13.76 19.33 18.85
C LEU A 304 13.62 18.33 20.02
N ASP A 305 14.50 18.39 21.03
CA ASP A 305 14.44 17.55 22.26
C ASP A 305 13.32 18.03 23.23
N ARG A 306 12.10 18.19 22.70
CA ARG A 306 10.91 18.70 23.39
C ARG A 306 9.63 18.36 22.62
N ASP A 307 8.51 18.37 23.33
CA ASP A 307 7.17 18.31 22.74
C ASP A 307 6.99 19.44 21.70
N CYS A 308 6.82 19.09 20.42
CA CYS A 308 6.65 20.04 19.32
C CYS A 308 5.84 19.49 18.13
N VAL A 309 5.45 20.37 17.22
CA VAL A 309 4.92 20.04 15.87
C VAL A 309 5.99 20.43 14.84
N VAL A 310 6.57 19.48 14.13
CA VAL A 310 7.46 19.79 13.00
C VAL A 310 6.61 20.10 11.78
N VAL A 311 6.66 21.35 11.32
CA VAL A 311 5.91 21.85 10.15
C VAL A 311 6.89 22.22 9.06
N VAL A 312 6.94 21.46 7.97
CA VAL A 312 7.82 21.75 6.82
C VAL A 312 6.99 22.33 5.67
N ARG A 313 7.26 23.58 5.32
CA ARG A 313 6.54 24.34 4.28
C ARG A 313 7.17 24.15 2.91
N HIS A 314 6.52 24.65 1.86
CA HIS A 314 7.01 24.61 0.46
C HIS A 314 7.32 23.21 -0.12
N GLN A 315 6.76 22.15 0.48
CA GLN A 315 6.93 20.75 0.07
C GLN A 315 5.77 20.21 -0.80
N GLY A 316 4.95 21.10 -1.39
CA GLY A 316 3.74 20.74 -2.16
C GLY A 316 3.96 20.72 -3.69
N PRO A 317 3.00 20.21 -4.48
CA PRO A 317 3.20 19.92 -5.91
C PRO A 317 3.65 21.13 -6.75
N LYS A 318 3.10 22.32 -6.47
CA LYS A 318 3.46 23.58 -7.17
C LYS A 318 4.81 24.18 -6.76
N ALA A 319 5.42 23.70 -5.66
CA ALA A 319 6.65 24.27 -5.12
C ALA A 319 7.89 23.46 -5.54
N ASN A 320 7.85 22.14 -5.37
CA ASN A 320 8.99 21.25 -5.65
C ASN A 320 8.58 19.88 -6.23
N GLY A 321 7.35 19.73 -6.71
CA GLY A 321 6.82 18.45 -7.22
C GLY A 321 6.37 17.47 -6.14
N MET A 322 6.44 17.82 -4.84
CA MET A 322 6.01 16.97 -3.71
C MET A 322 6.72 15.60 -3.64
N PRO A 323 8.05 15.56 -3.42
CA PRO A 323 8.81 14.33 -3.26
C PRO A 323 8.51 13.59 -1.94
N ASP A 324 8.70 12.27 -1.91
CA ASP A 324 8.54 11.43 -0.71
C ASP A 324 9.72 11.61 0.29
N TYR A 325 9.42 11.92 1.56
CA TYR A 325 10.43 12.21 2.59
C TYR A 325 10.81 10.96 3.42
N ILE A 326 11.96 10.36 3.12
CA ILE A 326 12.43 9.12 3.77
C ILE A 326 13.52 9.35 4.84
N ASN A 327 14.30 10.43 4.76
CA ASN A 327 15.52 10.59 5.59
C ASN A 327 15.29 11.30 6.94
N SER A 328 14.46 12.33 7.01
CA SER A 328 14.13 13.06 8.25
C SER A 328 13.22 12.26 9.21
N CYS A 329 12.42 11.34 8.69
CA CYS A 329 11.33 10.66 9.41
C CYS A 329 11.75 9.56 10.41
N ARG A 330 13.05 9.28 10.58
CA ARG A 330 13.53 8.11 11.37
C ARG A 330 13.70 8.36 12.87
N HIS A 331 13.78 9.63 13.28
CA HIS A 331 13.86 10.04 14.69
C HIS A 331 12.75 11.04 15.06
N LEU A 332 12.23 11.77 14.07
CA LEU A 332 11.03 12.60 14.16
C LEU A 332 9.93 11.91 13.37
N VAL A 333 8.92 11.39 14.06
CA VAL A 333 7.77 10.74 13.40
C VAL A 333 6.65 11.77 13.20
N TYR A 334 6.06 11.72 11.99
CA TYR A 334 5.05 12.61 11.39
C TYR A 334 5.54 13.98 10.88
N TYR A 335 5.35 14.16 9.57
CA TYR A 335 5.17 15.48 8.95
C TYR A 335 3.70 15.91 9.14
N TRP A 336 3.45 17.17 9.49
CA TRP A 336 2.11 17.77 9.38
C TRP A 336 2.16 19.02 8.50
N THR A 337 1.43 19.00 7.39
CA THR A 337 0.83 20.22 6.79
C THR A 337 -0.39 20.66 7.61
N GLY A 338 -0.36 20.40 8.91
CA GLY A 338 -1.43 19.57 9.53
C GLY A 338 -1.31 18.24 12.58
N VAL A 339 -0.52 18.67 13.63
CA VAL A 339 -0.83 18.59 15.09
C VAL A 339 -1.14 17.20 15.70
N SER A 340 -0.19 16.51 16.35
CA SER A 340 1.23 16.82 16.67
C SER A 340 2.03 15.53 16.98
N LYS A 341 3.28 15.68 17.51
CA LYS A 341 4.26 14.74 18.15
C LYS A 341 4.34 13.24 17.74
N LEU A 342 5.51 12.67 18.03
CA LEU A 342 5.61 11.36 18.65
C LEU A 342 6.63 11.44 19.81
N ARG A 343 6.53 10.56 20.82
CA ARG A 343 7.63 10.31 21.76
C ARG A 343 8.65 9.35 21.15
N CYS A 344 9.87 9.82 20.87
CA CYS A 344 10.99 8.93 20.53
C CYS A 344 11.77 8.54 21.80
N TYR A 345 11.50 7.36 22.37
CA TYR A 345 12.33 6.83 23.47
C TYR A 345 13.68 6.34 22.94
N ARG A 346 14.74 7.06 23.33
CA ARG A 346 16.14 6.66 23.13
C ARG A 346 16.39 5.34 23.89
N TRP A 347 16.48 4.21 23.18
CA TRP A 347 16.75 2.89 23.76
C TRP A 347 18.22 2.74 24.20
N THR A 348 18.59 3.47 25.24
CA THR A 348 19.82 3.26 26.00
C THR A 348 19.47 2.71 27.38
N THR A 349 19.70 1.42 27.58
CA THR A 349 19.64 0.77 28.89
C THR A 349 20.61 1.42 29.87
N LEU A 350 20.09 2.22 30.79
CA LEU A 350 20.83 2.68 31.98
C LEU A 350 20.02 2.40 33.24
N ARG A 351 20.75 2.11 34.32
CA ARG A 351 20.22 1.52 35.56
C ARG A 351 19.49 2.57 36.40
N ARG A 352 18.70 2.07 37.36
CA ARG A 352 18.28 2.79 38.57
C ARG A 352 19.31 3.83 39.02
N PHE A 353 18.88 5.04 39.36
CA PHE A 353 19.02 5.54 40.74
C PHE A 353 17.96 6.61 41.03
N ARG A 354 17.31 6.44 42.18
CA ARG A 354 16.37 7.32 42.92
C ARG A 354 15.76 8.50 42.17
#